data_AF-A0A2R6H719-F1
#
_entry.id   AF-A0A2R6H719-F1
#
_cell.length_a   1.000
_cell.length_b   1.000
_cell.length_c   1.000
_cell.angle_alpha   90.00
_cell.angle_beta   90.00
_cell.angle_gamma   90.00
#
_symmetry.space_group_name_H-M   'P 1'
#
loop_
_entity.id
_entity.type
_entity.pdbx_description
1 polymer ?
#
loop_
_entity_poly.entity_id
_entity_poly.type
_entity_poly.pdbx_seq_one_letter_code
_entity_poly.pdbx_strand_id
1 'polypeptide(L)'
;MTGGPATDRSPARLSAALALGAVLVALAASAVSVLALLVGGGGGVAVAVGVLRGSRAALGVGVAGLFAGALLAGVLGGGPVRLLVAVAATAFVWDAGENAIGVGEQLGRAADTARAELVHAGASAGLLTTAAGVGLLAFALAGGGSPLALVALLLGAVLLVAALRE
;
A
#
# COMPACT_ATOMS: atom_id res chain seq x y z
N MET A 1 -24.56 9.26 35.83
CA MET A 1 -23.35 8.69 35.20
C MET A 1 -23.72 8.24 33.79
N THR A 2 -23.37 9.03 32.78
CA THR A 2 -23.79 8.84 31.38
C THR A 2 -22.89 7.82 30.69
N GLY A 3 -23.32 6.56 30.66
CA GLY A 3 -22.80 5.60 29.69
C GLY A 3 -23.41 5.92 28.33
N GLY A 4 -22.78 6.80 27.54
CA GLY A 4 -23.12 6.95 26.14
C GLY A 4 -22.93 5.61 25.41
N PRO A 5 -23.74 5.29 24.38
CA PRO A 5 -23.62 4.04 23.65
C PRO A 5 -22.17 3.86 23.19
N ALA A 6 -21.58 2.69 23.49
CA ALA A 6 -20.19 2.39 23.18
C ALA A 6 -19.97 2.58 21.67
N THR A 7 -19.18 3.59 21.30
CA THR A 7 -18.79 3.81 19.93
C THR A 7 -17.90 2.65 19.48
N ASP A 8 -18.36 1.96 18.46
CA ASP A 8 -17.69 0.83 17.84
C ASP A 8 -16.46 1.33 17.05
N ARG A 9 -15.29 1.34 17.71
CA ARG A 9 -14.02 1.89 17.20
C ARG A 9 -13.32 1.03 16.15
N SER A 10 -14.06 0.10 15.56
CA SER A 10 -13.51 -0.78 14.54
C SER A 10 -13.32 -0.07 13.19
N PRO A 11 -12.41 -0.57 12.35
CA PRO A 11 -12.07 0.06 11.07
C PRO A 11 -13.23 0.25 10.10
N ALA A 12 -13.11 1.24 9.23
CA ALA A 12 -14.05 1.48 8.13
C ALA A 12 -14.03 0.32 7.13
N ARG A 13 -15.21 -0.25 6.84
CA ARG A 13 -15.33 -1.49 6.04
C ARG A 13 -14.84 -1.33 4.61
N LEU A 14 -15.08 -0.16 4.00
CA LEU A 14 -14.74 0.07 2.61
C LEU A 14 -13.23 0.22 2.42
N SER A 15 -12.59 1.12 3.16
CA SER A 15 -11.13 1.27 3.13
C SER A 15 -10.40 -0.02 3.51
N ALA A 16 -10.92 -0.78 4.49
CA ALA A 16 -10.39 -2.09 4.82
C ALA A 16 -10.49 -3.09 3.65
N ALA A 17 -11.64 -3.14 2.97
CA ALA A 17 -11.83 -4.00 1.80
C ALA A 17 -10.92 -3.60 0.63
N LEU A 18 -10.75 -2.30 0.39
CA LEU A 18 -9.84 -1.76 -0.64
C LEU A 18 -8.38 -2.11 -0.32
N ALA A 19 -7.96 -1.96 0.93
CA ALA A 19 -6.62 -2.37 1.37
C ALA A 19 -6.41 -3.87 1.14
N LEU A 20 -7.33 -4.72 1.59
CA LEU A 20 -7.23 -6.18 1.40
C LEU A 20 -7.26 -6.59 -0.08
N GLY A 21 -8.06 -5.93 -0.90
CA GLY A 21 -8.06 -6.14 -2.36
C GLY A 21 -6.70 -5.80 -2.98
N ALA A 22 -6.09 -4.68 -2.56
CA ALA A 22 -4.78 -4.27 -3.03
C ALA A 22 -3.64 -5.19 -2.57
N VAL A 23 -3.77 -5.86 -1.41
CA VAL A 23 -2.85 -6.94 -0.99
C VAL A 23 -2.80 -8.03 -2.07
N LEU A 24 -3.96 -8.45 -2.60
CA LEU A 24 -4.01 -9.48 -3.64
C LEU A 24 -3.30 -9.03 -4.93
N VAL A 25 -3.45 -7.75 -5.30
CA VAL A 25 -2.75 -7.17 -6.45
C VAL A 25 -1.24 -7.18 -6.23
N ALA A 26 -0.77 -6.77 -5.04
CA ALA A 26 0.65 -6.79 -4.70
C ALA A 26 1.24 -8.21 -4.74
N LEU A 27 0.52 -9.20 -4.21
CA LEU A 27 0.94 -10.60 -4.23
C LEU A 27 0.96 -11.17 -5.64
N ALA A 28 -0.08 -10.93 -6.44
CA ALA A 28 -0.15 -11.38 -7.83
C ALA A 28 0.99 -10.80 -8.67
N ALA A 29 1.29 -9.50 -8.50
CA ALA A 29 2.41 -8.86 -9.18
C ALA A 29 3.78 -9.39 -8.71
N SER A 30 3.87 -9.83 -7.46
CA SER A 30 5.09 -10.43 -6.86
C SER A 30 5.21 -11.94 -7.09
N ALA A 31 4.27 -12.57 -7.79
CA ALA A 31 4.21 -14.02 -8.02
C ALA A 31 5.25 -14.51 -9.06
N VAL A 32 6.52 -14.17 -8.84
CA VAL A 32 7.67 -14.54 -9.67
C VAL A 32 8.42 -15.72 -9.06
N SER A 33 8.39 -15.86 -7.74
CA SER A 33 9.01 -16.98 -7.02
C SER A 33 8.21 -17.35 -5.78
N VAL A 34 8.38 -18.58 -5.31
CA VAL A 34 7.78 -19.05 -4.05
C VAL A 34 8.29 -18.23 -2.87
N LEU A 35 9.58 -17.90 -2.84
CA LEU A 35 10.16 -17.12 -1.74
C LEU A 35 9.56 -15.71 -1.66
N ALA A 36 9.39 -15.02 -2.79
CA ALA A 36 8.73 -13.72 -2.85
C ALA A 36 7.27 -13.80 -2.36
N LEU A 37 6.55 -14.86 -2.73
CA LEU A 37 5.18 -15.10 -2.27
C LEU A 37 5.10 -15.42 -0.78
N LEU A 38 6.06 -16.15 -0.21
CA LEU A 38 6.09 -16.42 1.23
C LEU A 38 6.33 -15.14 2.04
N VAL A 39 7.32 -14.33 1.63
CA VAL A 39 7.64 -13.05 2.28
C VAL A 39 6.47 -12.08 2.15
N GLY A 40 5.97 -11.87 0.93
CA GLY A 40 4.83 -10.99 0.68
C GLY A 40 3.56 -11.50 1.34
N GLY A 41 3.30 -12.81 1.28
CA GLY A 41 2.11 -13.45 1.87
C GLY A 41 2.07 -13.32 3.38
N GLY A 42 3.21 -13.51 4.07
CA GLY A 42 3.35 -13.23 5.49
C GLY A 42 3.05 -11.76 5.81
N GLY A 43 3.55 -10.83 4.99
CA GLY A 43 3.20 -9.41 5.06
C GLY A 43 1.70 -9.16 4.91
N GLY A 44 1.06 -9.78 3.90
CA GLY A 44 -0.37 -9.68 3.65
C GLY A 44 -1.24 -10.17 4.82
N VAL A 45 -0.83 -11.24 5.49
CA VAL A 45 -1.49 -11.72 6.73
C VAL A 45 -1.36 -10.68 7.85
N ALA A 46 -0.17 -10.09 8.04
CA ALA A 46 0.04 -9.04 9.04
C ALA A 46 -0.77 -7.76 8.72
N VAL A 47 -0.91 -7.39 7.44
CA VAL A 47 -1.82 -6.31 7.00
C VAL A 47 -3.25 -6.64 7.39
N ALA A 48 -3.72 -7.85 7.09
CA ALA A 48 -5.09 -8.25 7.44
C ALA A 48 -5.33 -8.17 8.95
N VAL A 49 -4.37 -8.63 9.77
CA VAL A 49 -4.44 -8.48 11.23
C VAL A 49 -4.44 -7.00 11.64
N GLY A 50 -3.56 -6.18 11.06
CA GLY A 50 -3.42 -4.76 11.37
C GLY A 50 -4.68 -3.98 11.08
N VAL A 51 -5.23 -4.14 9.87
CA VAL A 51 -6.49 -3.49 9.50
C VAL A 51 -7.60 -4.02 10.38
N LEU A 52 -7.87 -5.33 10.46
CA LEU A 52 -9.02 -5.87 11.19
C LEU A 52 -8.99 -5.57 12.71
N ARG A 53 -7.81 -5.42 13.31
CA ARG A 53 -7.65 -5.10 14.74
C ARG A 53 -7.40 -3.63 15.04
N GLY A 54 -7.33 -2.75 14.03
CA GLY A 54 -6.99 -1.35 14.24
C GLY A 54 -5.54 -1.11 14.69
N SER A 55 -4.62 -2.03 14.38
CA SER A 55 -3.22 -1.96 14.82
C SER A 55 -2.30 -1.40 13.73
N ARG A 56 -1.87 -0.14 13.90
CA ARG A 56 -0.90 0.53 13.02
C ARG A 56 0.46 -0.18 13.00
N ALA A 57 0.88 -0.76 14.13
CA ALA A 57 2.12 -1.52 14.21
C ALA A 57 2.07 -2.78 13.32
N ALA A 58 1.00 -3.57 13.41
CA ALA A 58 0.84 -4.75 12.55
C ALA A 58 0.67 -4.38 11.06
N LEU A 59 -0.03 -3.27 10.77
CA LEU A 59 -0.11 -2.71 9.42
C LEU A 59 1.29 -2.37 8.86
N GLY A 60 2.13 -1.69 9.65
CA GLY A 60 3.49 -1.34 9.25
C GLY A 60 4.38 -2.54 8.97
N VAL A 61 4.36 -3.54 9.86
CA VAL A 61 5.08 -4.81 9.63
C VAL A 61 4.57 -5.50 8.36
N GLY A 62 3.24 -5.51 8.16
CA GLY A 62 2.64 -6.13 6.99
C GLY A 62 3.01 -5.46 5.67
N VAL A 63 2.96 -4.12 5.63
CA VAL A 63 3.37 -3.32 4.47
C VAL A 63 4.86 -3.48 4.18
N ALA A 64 5.71 -3.50 5.21
CA ALA A 64 7.13 -3.78 5.04
C ALA A 64 7.36 -5.18 4.45
N GLY A 65 6.61 -6.19 4.89
CA GLY A 65 6.65 -7.55 4.33
C GLY A 65 6.20 -7.62 2.86
N LEU A 66 5.11 -6.95 2.50
CA LEU A 66 4.65 -6.84 1.11
C LEU A 66 5.70 -6.16 0.22
N PHE A 67 6.28 -5.06 0.69
CA PHE A 67 7.33 -4.35 -0.02
C PHE A 67 8.58 -5.23 -0.20
N ALA A 68 9.02 -5.93 0.85
CA ALA A 68 10.13 -6.87 0.76
C ALA A 68 9.86 -8.00 -0.23
N GLY A 69 8.63 -8.54 -0.26
CA GLY A 69 8.21 -9.53 -1.26
C GLY A 69 8.28 -8.99 -2.69
N ALA A 70 7.83 -7.75 -2.91
CA ALA A 70 7.92 -7.08 -4.21
C ALA A 70 9.36 -6.88 -4.66
N LEU A 71 10.24 -6.38 -3.78
CA LEU A 71 11.66 -6.21 -4.09
C LEU A 71 12.33 -7.53 -4.43
N LEU A 72 12.04 -8.58 -3.64
CA LEU A 72 12.57 -9.91 -3.87
C LEU A 72 12.10 -10.48 -5.21
N ALA A 73 10.82 -10.28 -5.57
CA ALA A 73 10.31 -10.64 -6.88
C ALA A 73 11.04 -9.91 -8.02
N GLY A 74 11.36 -8.62 -7.85
CA GLY A 74 12.16 -7.84 -8.79
C GLY A 74 13.58 -8.36 -8.95
N VAL A 75 14.26 -8.69 -7.83
CA VAL A 75 15.62 -9.27 -7.85
C VAL A 75 15.63 -10.64 -8.52
N LEU A 76 14.60 -11.44 -8.32
CA LEU A 76 14.49 -12.80 -8.85
C LEU A 76 13.96 -12.86 -10.31
N GLY A 77 14.09 -11.76 -11.06
CA GLY A 77 13.76 -11.70 -12.49
C GLY A 77 12.38 -11.13 -12.81
N GLY A 78 11.71 -10.51 -11.84
CA GLY A 78 10.48 -9.76 -12.08
C GLY A 78 10.73 -8.55 -12.97
N GLY A 79 9.97 -8.44 -14.06
CA GLY A 79 10.06 -7.29 -14.96
C GLY A 79 9.69 -5.96 -14.28
N PRO A 80 10.16 -4.82 -14.80
CA PRO A 80 9.99 -3.49 -14.20
C PRO A 80 8.52 -3.12 -13.95
N VAL A 81 7.61 -3.49 -14.87
CA VAL A 81 6.18 -3.25 -14.74
C VAL A 81 5.59 -4.01 -13.56
N ARG A 82 5.95 -5.29 -13.37
CA ARG A 82 5.46 -6.10 -12.24
C ARG A 82 5.93 -5.54 -10.91
N LEU A 83 7.20 -5.14 -10.83
CA LEU A 83 7.76 -4.52 -9.64
C LEU A 83 7.03 -3.20 -9.29
N LEU A 84 6.78 -2.35 -10.29
CA LEU A 84 6.04 -1.09 -10.08
C LEU A 84 4.61 -1.34 -9.60
N VAL A 85 3.89 -2.29 -10.21
CA VAL A 85 2.53 -2.64 -9.77
C VAL A 85 2.54 -3.14 -8.34
N ALA A 86 3.50 -4.00 -7.98
CA ALA A 86 3.61 -4.53 -6.62
C ALA A 86 3.90 -3.43 -5.58
N VAL A 87 4.83 -2.52 -5.88
CA VAL A 87 5.18 -1.39 -5.00
C VAL A 87 4.04 -0.38 -4.88
N ALA A 88 3.39 -0.01 -5.99
CA ALA A 88 2.25 0.91 -5.99
C ALA A 88 1.05 0.32 -5.23
N ALA A 89 0.75 -0.97 -5.44
CA ALA A 89 -0.28 -1.66 -4.67
C ALA A 89 0.06 -1.69 -3.18
N THR A 90 1.32 -1.93 -2.81
CA THR A 90 1.77 -1.91 -1.40
C THR A 90 1.63 -0.52 -0.77
N ALA A 91 1.96 0.55 -1.49
CA ALA A 91 1.75 1.92 -1.02
C ALA A 91 0.25 2.23 -0.83
N PHE A 92 -0.60 1.76 -1.75
CA PHE A 92 -2.05 1.89 -1.62
C PHE A 92 -2.61 1.10 -0.43
N VAL A 93 -2.07 -0.10 -0.15
CA VAL A 93 -2.43 -0.90 1.04
C VAL A 93 -2.15 -0.11 2.33
N TRP A 94 -1.00 0.56 2.41
CA TRP A 94 -0.66 1.40 3.54
C TRP A 94 -1.64 2.56 3.71
N ASP A 95 -1.87 3.33 2.64
CA ASP A 95 -2.75 4.50 2.64
C ASP A 95 -4.20 4.13 3.02
N ALA A 96 -4.78 3.15 2.32
CA ALA A 96 -6.14 2.67 2.61
C ALA A 96 -6.24 2.02 4.00
N GLY A 97 -5.19 1.34 4.46
CA GLY A 97 -5.12 0.75 5.80
C GLY A 97 -5.10 1.81 6.90
N GLU A 98 -4.26 2.84 6.77
CA GLU A 98 -4.17 3.97 7.69
C GLU A 98 -5.51 4.75 7.73
N ASN A 99 -6.13 4.97 6.57
CA ASN A 99 -7.45 5.59 6.47
C ASN A 99 -8.52 4.73 7.18
N ALA A 100 -8.52 3.41 6.98
CA ALA A 100 -9.48 2.50 7.62
C ALA A 100 -9.36 2.55 9.16
N ILE A 101 -8.15 2.53 9.69
CA ILE A 101 -7.88 2.61 11.13
C ILE A 101 -8.30 3.99 11.66
N GLY A 102 -7.88 5.07 11.00
CA GLY A 102 -8.18 6.44 11.43
C GLY A 102 -9.68 6.76 11.44
N VAL A 103 -10.41 6.42 10.37
CA VAL A 103 -11.87 6.61 10.30
C VAL A 103 -12.58 5.77 11.37
N GLY A 104 -12.13 4.52 11.58
CA GLY A 104 -12.66 3.65 12.64
C GLY A 104 -12.48 4.23 14.04
N GLU A 105 -11.33 4.84 14.33
CA GLU A 105 -11.04 5.50 15.60
C GLU A 105 -11.88 6.77 15.83
N GLN A 106 -12.08 7.58 14.78
CA GLN A 106 -12.68 8.92 14.89
C GLN A 106 -14.21 8.94 14.75
N LEU A 107 -14.76 8.15 13.83
CA LEU A 107 -16.16 8.23 13.42
C LEU A 107 -16.94 6.94 13.75
N GLY A 108 -16.22 5.84 14.02
CA GLY A 108 -16.80 4.54 14.30
C GLY A 108 -17.37 3.86 13.06
N ARG A 109 -17.58 2.54 13.14
CA ARG A 109 -17.91 1.64 12.01
C ARG A 109 -19.16 2.02 11.20
N ALA A 110 -20.09 2.77 11.78
CA ALA A 110 -21.42 3.02 11.24
C ALA A 110 -21.61 4.41 10.61
N ALA A 111 -20.57 5.26 10.63
CA ALA A 111 -20.64 6.58 10.00
C ALA A 111 -20.65 6.44 8.47
N ASP A 112 -21.63 7.06 7.80
CA ASP A 112 -21.73 7.05 6.34
C ASP A 112 -20.64 7.94 5.71
N THR A 113 -19.46 7.35 5.55
CA THR A 113 -18.26 8.01 5.02
C THR A 113 -17.84 7.44 3.66
N ALA A 114 -18.64 6.53 3.09
CA ALA A 114 -18.30 5.78 1.88
C ALA A 114 -17.92 6.69 0.70
N ARG A 115 -18.65 7.80 0.50
CA ARG A 115 -18.35 8.74 -0.58
C ARG A 115 -16.98 9.42 -0.40
N ALA A 116 -16.65 9.84 0.82
CA ALA A 116 -15.37 10.47 1.12
C ALA A 116 -14.23 9.45 1.00
N GLU A 117 -14.43 8.23 1.51
CA GLU A 117 -13.49 7.12 1.37
C GLU A 117 -13.20 6.79 -0.10
N LEU A 118 -14.23 6.74 -0.96
CA LEU A 118 -14.07 6.47 -2.40
C LEU A 118 -13.30 7.58 -3.11
N VAL A 119 -13.59 8.84 -2.79
CA VAL A 119 -12.87 9.98 -3.40
C VAL A 119 -11.40 9.97 -2.97
N HIS A 120 -11.14 9.73 -1.69
CA HIS A 120 -9.78 9.63 -1.17
C HIS A 120 -9.03 8.47 -1.82
N ALA A 121 -9.60 7.27 -1.80
CA ALA A 121 -9.01 6.09 -2.45
C ALA A 121 -8.79 6.30 -3.95
N GLY A 122 -9.73 6.93 -4.65
CA GLY A 122 -9.57 7.26 -6.07
C GLY A 122 -8.43 8.23 -6.33
N ALA A 123 -8.29 9.27 -5.49
CA ALA A 123 -7.20 10.23 -5.58
C ALA A 123 -5.84 9.56 -5.29
N SER A 124 -5.75 8.73 -4.24
CA SER A 124 -4.54 7.98 -3.90
C SER A 124 -4.14 7.01 -5.00
N ALA A 125 -5.09 6.25 -5.55
CA ALA A 125 -4.84 5.34 -6.66
C ALA A 125 -4.39 6.09 -7.93
N GLY A 126 -5.01 7.22 -8.24
CA GLY A 126 -4.62 8.09 -9.36
C GLY A 126 -3.20 8.64 -9.20
N LEU A 127 -2.85 9.12 -8.00
CA LEU A 127 -1.53 9.62 -7.68
C LEU A 127 -0.46 8.53 -7.82
N LEU A 128 -0.70 7.35 -7.23
CA LEU A 128 0.23 6.22 -7.29
C LEU A 128 0.42 5.70 -8.72
N THR A 129 -0.66 5.63 -9.51
CA THR A 129 -0.60 5.22 -10.92
C THR A 129 0.20 6.23 -11.74
N THR A 130 -0.03 7.53 -11.51
CA THR A 130 0.70 8.60 -12.20
C THR A 130 2.18 8.56 -11.84
N ALA A 131 2.51 8.43 -10.55
CA ALA A 131 3.89 8.32 -10.08
C ALA A 131 4.60 7.08 -10.67
N ALA A 132 3.94 5.93 -10.70
CA ALA A 132 4.47 4.72 -11.32
C ALA A 132 4.70 4.89 -12.83
N GLY A 133 3.77 5.54 -13.55
CA GLY A 133 3.89 5.83 -14.97
C GLY A 133 5.06 6.77 -15.29
N VAL A 134 5.20 7.86 -14.51
CA VAL A 134 6.33 8.79 -14.64
C VAL A 134 7.66 8.09 -14.34
N GLY A 135 7.72 7.27 -13.28
CA GLY A 135 8.91 6.49 -12.94
C GLY A 135 9.30 5.51 -14.06
N LEU A 136 8.32 4.80 -14.63
CA LEU A 136 8.55 3.89 -15.75
C LEU A 136 9.07 4.62 -16.99
N LEU A 137 8.49 5.79 -17.31
CA LEU A 137 8.93 6.62 -18.43
C LEU A 137 10.37 7.09 -18.22
N ALA A 138 10.70 7.59 -17.04
CA ALA A 138 12.05 8.03 -16.70
C ALA A 138 13.09 6.90 -16.83
N PHE A 139 12.76 5.70 -16.34
CA PHE A 139 13.61 4.52 -16.48
C PHE A 139 13.82 4.10 -17.93
N ALA A 140 12.76 4.12 -18.75
CA ALA A 140 12.87 3.81 -20.17
C ALA A 140 13.77 4.82 -20.90
N LEU A 141 13.60 6.11 -20.61
CA LEU A 141 14.42 7.19 -21.18
C LEU A 141 15.89 7.13 -20.73
N ALA A 142 16.16 6.63 -19.53
CA ALA A 142 17.52 6.43 -19.01
C ALA A 142 18.25 5.20 -19.60
N GLY A 143 17.64 4.50 -20.57
CA GLY A 143 18.23 3.34 -21.23
C GLY A 143 17.94 1.98 -20.56
N GLY A 144 17.07 1.96 -19.54
CA GLY A 144 16.74 0.75 -18.80
C GLY A 144 17.90 0.23 -17.93
N GLY A 145 17.72 -0.93 -17.30
CA GLY A 145 18.69 -1.50 -16.37
C GLY A 145 18.04 -2.40 -15.33
N SER A 146 18.63 -2.46 -14.12
CA SER A 146 18.04 -3.22 -13.02
C SER A 146 16.65 -2.65 -12.66
N PRO A 147 15.61 -3.49 -12.50
CA PRO A 147 14.31 -3.05 -11.97
C PRO A 147 14.42 -2.30 -10.63
N LEU A 148 15.46 -2.56 -9.83
CA LEU A 148 15.70 -1.83 -8.59
C LEU A 148 16.04 -0.35 -8.81
N ALA A 149 16.56 0.02 -9.99
CA ALA A 149 16.81 1.42 -10.33
C ALA A 149 15.50 2.22 -10.36
N LEU A 150 14.38 1.61 -10.74
CA LEU A 150 13.05 2.26 -10.66
C LEU A 150 12.66 2.60 -9.23
N VAL A 151 12.88 1.67 -8.30
CA VAL A 151 12.56 1.87 -6.89
C VAL A 151 13.46 2.96 -6.31
N ALA A 152 14.76 2.91 -6.58
CA ALA A 152 15.69 3.94 -6.15
C ALA A 152 15.35 5.32 -6.73
N LEU A 153 14.88 5.38 -7.98
CA LEU A 153 14.47 6.61 -8.65
C LEU A 153 13.19 7.17 -8.04
N LEU A 154 12.19 6.33 -7.76
CA LEU A 154 10.96 6.72 -7.05
C LEU A 154 11.26 7.20 -5.63
N LEU A 155 12.08 6.45 -4.87
CA LEU A 155 12.50 6.85 -3.53
C LEU A 155 13.29 8.15 -3.57
N GLY A 156 14.25 8.28 -4.49
CA GLY A 156 15.02 9.50 -4.69
C GLY A 156 14.13 10.70 -5.04
N ALA A 157 13.14 10.54 -5.92
CA ALA A 157 12.18 11.58 -6.25
C ALA A 157 11.35 12.00 -5.04
N VAL A 158 10.85 11.04 -4.24
CA VAL A 158 10.11 11.31 -3.01
C VAL A 158 10.98 12.07 -2.00
N LEU A 159 12.21 11.60 -1.76
CA LEU A 159 13.16 12.23 -0.84
C LEU A 159 13.56 13.64 -1.30
N LEU A 160 13.78 13.84 -2.60
CA LEU A 160 14.09 15.14 -3.17
C LEU A 160 12.93 16.14 -2.97
N VAL A 161 11.70 15.71 -3.24
CA VAL A 161 10.52 16.54 -3.01
C VAL A 161 10.33 16.85 -1.52
N ALA A 162 10.59 15.89 -0.64
CA ALA A 162 10.55 16.11 0.80
C ALA A 162 11.59 17.15 1.24
N ALA A 163 12.84 17.03 0.78
CA ALA A 163 13.92 17.97 1.10
C ALA A 163 13.67 19.38 0.54
N LEU A 164 12.99 19.52 -0.60
CA LEU A 164 12.61 20.81 -1.18
C LEU A 164 11.39 21.45 -0.51
N ARG A 165 10.65 20.69 0.30
CA ARG A 165 9.47 21.15 1.04
C ARG A 165 9.79 21.64 2.45
N GLU A 166 11.02 21.40 2.93
CA GLU A 166 11.58 21.97 4.15
C GLU A 166 12.46 23.20 3.83
#